data_AF-A0A6A7FPG5-F1
#
_entry.id   AF-A0A6A7FPG5-F1
#
_cell.length_a   1.000
_cell.length_b   1.000
_cell.length_c   1.000
_cell.angle_alpha   90.00
_cell.angle_beta   90.00
_cell.angle_gamma   90.00
#
_symmetry.space_group_name_H-M   'P 1'
#
loop_
_entity.id
_entity.type
_entity.pdbx_description
1 polymer ?
#
loop_
_entity_poly.entity_id
_entity_poly.type
_entity_poly.pdbx_seq_one_letter_code
_entity_poly.pdbx_strand_id
1 'polypeptide(L)'
;PQVSEAGEEASRRIRVKCTSLDPPSPPPVNAEDAATALAGKDHQTDNQANVLTHKSYRTLLEPSELIRPEIAALKERLEELRARNAEERSRLNEELSYRAWQNSSVDARKLESERLQEFVRSAWLDQRGWREQERMKREQEELRIEKEAEEIRRREEAKERRLAEQKQEKREQYQKELEQQLQFMRREASERAELSVLAEKLSAERSRLLTAADNRQQLLAARKHRSLAKCWLRQHHLKLIQRSAQVMRDIAEDQSVVQQLQQHRSSAAASAQGNELQWLQNVLDEHKKLEQQRAKEYEFLFSEEAERLWQRREEQWQQEEQARQALLQEVLDGRQQQLQQNLTAKQEAEDKLEAEGLDVAEKVARVEEQLVRLEQGCAVGDDDTAITSVAGVATAGGDDIDCLNNNNVVGRILNAGASAVSFSNPEGENSKTEGPLNEAAEETHRKEIARLETEMARLWGPLYQQPHYGRKKMEW
;
A
#
# COMPACT_ATOMS: atom_id res chain seq x y z
N PRO A 1 39.70 8.94 7.52
CA PRO A 1 39.06 9.92 6.61
C PRO A 1 37.70 9.41 6.11
N GLN A 2 36.57 10.07 6.37
CA GLN A 2 36.36 11.33 7.12
C GLN A 2 35.51 11.08 8.37
N VAL A 3 35.49 12.07 9.28
CA VAL A 3 34.58 12.12 10.42
C VAL A 3 33.45 13.08 10.07
N SER A 4 32.21 12.75 10.46
CA SER A 4 31.06 13.66 10.38
C SER A 4 30.35 13.67 11.73
N GLU A 5 30.65 14.68 12.55
CA GLU A 5 30.00 14.92 13.83
C GLU A 5 28.60 15.52 13.62
N ALA A 6 27.61 15.06 14.38
CA ALA A 6 26.26 15.62 14.41
C ALA A 6 25.64 15.40 15.81
N GLY A 7 26.17 16.10 16.82
CA GLY A 7 25.67 16.05 18.19
C GLY A 7 24.76 17.24 18.52
N GLU A 8 23.44 17.05 18.50
CA GLU A 8 22.48 18.07 18.93
C GLU A 8 22.11 17.91 20.41
N GLU A 9 22.87 18.53 21.32
CA GLU A 9 22.54 18.57 22.75
C GLU A 9 21.36 19.51 23.05
N ALA A 10 20.13 19.00 22.92
CA ALA A 10 18.90 19.70 23.27
C ALA A 10 18.70 19.86 24.80
N SER A 11 19.56 20.65 25.45
CA SER A 11 19.53 20.89 26.90
C SER A 11 18.22 21.54 27.40
N ARG A 12 17.28 20.72 27.89
CA ARG A 12 16.06 21.14 28.60
C ARG A 12 16.08 20.79 30.09
N ARG A 13 17.07 21.29 30.84
CA ARG A 13 17.02 21.26 32.31
C ARG A 13 16.06 22.32 32.84
N ILE A 14 14.96 21.88 33.45
CA ILE A 14 14.00 22.76 34.14
C ILE A 14 14.70 23.44 35.33
N ARG A 15 14.74 24.77 35.28
CA ARG A 15 15.50 25.60 36.24
C ARG A 15 14.69 25.90 37.50
N VAL A 16 14.53 24.89 38.37
CA VAL A 16 13.94 25.07 39.70
C VAL A 16 14.79 26.07 40.49
N LYS A 17 14.16 27.14 40.99
CA LYS A 17 14.82 28.17 41.80
C LYS A 17 14.93 27.71 43.25
N CYS A 18 16.08 27.19 43.66
CA CYS A 18 16.42 27.10 45.08
C CYS A 18 16.77 28.51 45.60
N THR A 19 15.86 29.15 46.31
CA THR A 19 16.13 30.42 47.02
C THR A 19 16.71 30.12 48.40
N SER A 20 17.99 30.42 48.58
CA SER A 20 18.64 30.40 49.90
C SER A 20 18.06 31.49 50.81
N LEU A 21 17.61 31.10 52.00
CA LEU A 21 17.17 32.02 53.04
C LEU A 21 18.33 32.31 54.00
N ASP A 22 19.14 33.30 53.67
CA ASP A 22 20.03 33.94 54.65
C ASP A 22 19.23 34.90 55.55
N PRO A 23 19.57 35.03 56.84
CA PRO A 23 18.81 35.84 57.79
C PRO A 23 19.12 37.34 57.67
N PRO A 24 18.12 38.23 57.78
CA PRO A 24 18.33 39.67 57.72
C PRO A 24 18.84 40.25 59.06
N SER A 25 19.99 40.92 59.01
CA SER A 25 20.41 41.91 60.02
C SER A 25 19.57 43.20 59.93
N PRO A 26 19.46 44.01 61.00
CA PRO A 26 18.44 45.06 61.09
C PRO A 26 18.81 46.40 60.42
N PRO A 27 17.83 47.15 59.89
CA PRO A 27 17.97 48.56 59.52
C PRO A 27 17.63 49.51 60.69
N PRO A 28 17.99 50.82 60.62
CA PRO A 28 17.84 51.78 61.73
C PRO A 28 16.98 53.02 61.36
N VAL A 29 17.05 54.07 62.21
CA VAL A 29 16.75 55.50 61.95
C VAL A 29 15.31 56.02 62.19
N ASN A 30 15.14 56.68 63.35
CA ASN A 30 14.48 57.99 63.65
C ASN A 30 12.97 58.21 63.29
N ALA A 31 12.14 58.72 64.21
CA ALA A 31 11.69 60.13 64.37
C ALA A 31 10.56 60.57 63.40
N GLU A 32 9.64 61.52 63.68
CA GLU A 32 9.23 62.37 64.82
C GLU A 32 7.84 62.95 64.45
N ASP A 33 6.94 63.47 65.29
CA ASP A 33 6.73 63.59 66.76
C ASP A 33 5.21 63.78 67.01
N ALA A 34 4.71 63.74 68.25
CA ALA A 34 3.75 64.75 68.77
C ALA A 34 3.24 64.47 70.20
N ALA A 35 3.48 65.42 71.12
CA ALA A 35 2.74 65.70 72.37
C ALA A 35 2.59 64.57 73.43
N THR A 36 2.82 64.81 74.72
CA THR A 36 2.52 66.03 75.48
C THR A 36 3.59 66.32 76.53
N ALA A 37 3.97 67.59 76.71
CA ALA A 37 4.98 68.04 77.66
C ALA A 37 4.40 68.94 78.75
N LEU A 38 4.98 68.86 79.97
CA LEU A 38 4.97 69.82 81.09
C LEU A 38 5.84 69.18 82.20
N ALA A 39 7.15 69.42 82.30
CA ALA A 39 7.85 70.67 82.66
C ALA A 39 7.60 71.11 84.12
N GLY A 40 8.68 71.19 84.90
CA GLY A 40 8.66 71.62 86.30
C GLY A 40 10.04 71.41 86.95
N LYS A 41 10.76 72.49 87.24
CA LYS A 41 12.13 72.48 87.75
C LYS A 41 12.34 73.59 88.78
N ASP A 42 13.15 73.30 89.80
CA ASP A 42 13.96 74.21 90.63
C ASP A 42 13.28 75.36 91.43
N HIS A 43 13.42 75.27 92.77
CA HIS A 43 13.43 76.38 93.75
C HIS A 43 12.05 77.05 94.07
N GLN A 44 11.84 77.86 95.13
CA GLN A 44 12.76 78.46 96.13
C GLN A 44 12.05 78.75 97.50
N THR A 45 12.86 78.99 98.55
CA THR A 45 12.63 79.64 99.87
C THR A 45 11.25 80.19 100.31
N ASP A 46 10.96 79.99 101.60
CA ASP A 46 10.41 80.93 102.60
C ASP A 46 9.33 81.96 102.23
N ASN A 47 8.27 82.01 103.05
CA ASN A 47 7.81 83.28 103.66
C ASN A 47 7.00 83.07 104.94
N GLN A 48 6.90 84.11 105.77
CA GLN A 48 6.28 84.06 107.10
C GLN A 48 4.94 84.81 107.18
N ALA A 49 4.12 84.35 108.14
CA ALA A 49 3.22 85.16 108.98
C ALA A 49 1.93 85.79 108.41
N ASN A 50 1.03 86.04 109.37
CA ASN A 50 -0.10 86.97 109.38
C ASN A 50 -1.38 86.68 108.56
N VAL A 51 -2.58 87.15 108.97
CA VAL A 51 -3.16 87.37 110.33
C VAL A 51 -4.69 87.63 110.23
N LEU A 52 -5.39 87.52 111.37
CA LEU A 52 -6.70 88.13 111.71
C LEU A 52 -8.01 87.69 110.98
N THR A 53 -8.92 87.14 111.81
CA THR A 53 -10.38 87.44 111.85
C THR A 53 -11.30 86.82 110.76
N HIS A 54 -12.63 86.70 110.95
CA HIS A 54 -13.54 87.52 111.76
C HIS A 54 -14.85 86.80 112.22
N LYS A 55 -15.12 86.88 113.54
CA LYS A 55 -16.45 87.00 114.23
C LYS A 55 -17.65 86.14 113.73
N SER A 56 -18.16 85.20 114.54
CA SER A 56 -19.27 85.40 115.52
C SER A 56 -20.64 84.95 114.96
N TYR A 57 -21.64 84.42 115.69
CA TYR A 57 -21.92 84.28 117.14
C TYR A 57 -22.16 82.76 117.47
N ARG A 58 -22.93 82.24 118.46
CA ARG A 58 -23.80 82.77 119.54
C ARG A 58 -24.03 81.75 120.69
N THR A 59 -24.13 82.25 121.92
CA THR A 59 -24.88 81.75 123.12
C THR A 59 -25.12 80.25 123.42
N LEU A 60 -24.62 79.84 124.61
CA LEU A 60 -25.36 79.26 125.76
C LEU A 60 -26.38 78.12 125.53
N LEU A 61 -26.09 76.91 126.06
CA LEU A 61 -26.92 76.21 127.06
C LEU A 61 -26.27 74.86 127.51
N GLU A 62 -25.97 74.76 128.80
CA GLU A 62 -25.76 73.51 129.56
C GLU A 62 -27.09 73.13 130.26
N PRO A 63 -27.33 71.87 130.64
CA PRO A 63 -27.02 70.62 129.92
C PRO A 63 -28.28 69.73 129.78
N SER A 64 -28.17 68.58 129.10
CA SER A 64 -29.21 67.52 129.17
C SER A 64 -28.58 66.13 128.93
N GLU A 65 -28.80 65.21 129.86
CA GLU A 65 -27.88 64.08 130.13
C GLU A 65 -28.07 62.83 129.24
N LEU A 66 -28.56 62.98 128.00
CA LEU A 66 -28.99 61.84 127.16
C LEU A 66 -28.09 61.48 125.96
N ILE A 67 -26.98 62.19 125.73
CA ILE A 67 -26.11 61.97 124.54
C ILE A 67 -24.67 61.53 124.93
N ARG A 68 -24.55 60.65 125.94
CA ARG A 68 -23.27 60.00 126.28
C ARG A 68 -23.00 58.63 125.61
N PRO A 69 -23.98 57.74 125.35
CA PRO A 69 -23.67 56.41 124.79
C PRO A 69 -23.33 56.45 123.30
N GLU A 70 -24.01 57.24 122.47
CA GLU A 70 -23.75 57.27 121.01
C GLU A 70 -22.38 57.85 120.67
N ILE A 71 -21.93 58.87 121.41
CA ILE A 71 -20.58 59.45 121.26
C ILE A 71 -19.50 58.45 121.71
N ALA A 72 -19.80 57.54 122.65
CA ALA A 72 -18.90 56.44 122.99
C ALA A 72 -18.88 55.39 121.88
N ALA A 73 -20.03 54.89 121.43
CA ALA A 73 -20.14 53.88 120.38
C ALA A 73 -19.54 54.34 119.03
N LEU A 74 -19.67 55.62 118.66
CA LEU A 74 -19.03 56.18 117.47
C LEU A 74 -17.51 56.32 117.63
N LYS A 75 -16.99 56.58 118.84
CA LYS A 75 -15.53 56.57 119.09
C LYS A 75 -14.99 55.15 119.03
N GLU A 76 -15.66 54.21 119.68
CA GLU A 76 -15.35 52.77 119.65
C GLU A 76 -15.33 52.24 118.21
N ARG A 77 -16.35 52.57 117.40
CA ARG A 77 -16.40 52.23 115.95
C ARG A 77 -15.28 52.87 115.12
N LEU A 78 -14.84 54.07 115.48
CA LEU A 78 -13.74 54.76 114.81
C LEU A 78 -12.38 54.19 115.27
N GLU A 79 -12.29 53.69 116.50
CA GLU A 79 -11.16 52.92 117.03
C GLU A 79 -11.09 51.50 116.43
N GLU A 80 -12.21 50.81 116.21
CA GLU A 80 -12.28 49.57 115.39
C GLU A 80 -11.73 49.82 113.97
N LEU A 81 -12.15 50.90 113.32
CA LEU A 81 -11.72 51.23 111.95
C LEU A 81 -10.26 51.70 111.89
N ARG A 82 -9.74 52.34 112.94
CA ARG A 82 -8.31 52.64 113.11
C ARG A 82 -7.50 51.37 113.35
N ALA A 83 -7.98 50.45 114.18
CA ALA A 83 -7.35 49.16 114.41
C ALA A 83 -7.27 48.36 113.11
N ARG A 84 -8.37 48.22 112.35
CA ARG A 84 -8.36 47.55 111.05
C ARG A 84 -7.47 48.24 110.02
N ASN A 85 -7.45 49.57 109.96
CA ASN A 85 -6.49 50.29 109.09
C ASN A 85 -5.04 50.09 109.53
N ALA A 86 -4.77 49.98 110.83
CA ALA A 86 -3.45 49.68 111.35
C ALA A 86 -3.05 48.22 111.05
N GLU A 87 -3.97 47.26 111.16
CA GLU A 87 -3.78 45.86 110.77
C GLU A 87 -3.53 45.71 109.26
N GLU A 88 -4.33 46.34 108.40
CA GLU A 88 -4.14 46.29 106.94
C GLU A 88 -2.83 46.96 106.53
N ARG A 89 -2.46 48.07 107.17
CA ARG A 89 -1.13 48.69 106.99
C ARG A 89 0.00 47.82 107.54
N SER A 90 -0.22 47.10 108.64
CA SER A 90 0.76 46.14 109.17
C SER A 90 0.96 45.00 108.18
N ARG A 91 -0.12 44.34 107.71
CA ARG A 91 -0.07 43.26 106.71
C ARG A 91 0.57 43.71 105.40
N LEU A 92 0.22 44.90 104.88
CA LEU A 92 0.86 45.44 103.68
C LEU A 92 2.35 45.78 103.92
N ASN A 93 2.71 46.30 105.09
CA ASN A 93 4.10 46.54 105.47
C ASN A 93 4.88 45.22 105.67
N GLU A 94 4.24 44.18 106.18
CA GLU A 94 4.77 42.82 106.33
C GLU A 94 4.98 42.17 104.95
N GLU A 95 4.00 42.24 104.04
CA GLU A 95 4.13 41.76 102.66
C GLU A 95 5.21 42.51 101.88
N LEU A 96 5.25 43.85 101.99
CA LEU A 96 6.28 44.66 101.34
C LEU A 96 7.67 44.41 101.94
N SER A 97 7.77 44.24 103.27
CA SER A 97 9.01 43.86 103.94
C SER A 97 9.46 42.45 103.55
N TYR A 98 8.52 41.50 103.40
CA TYR A 98 8.79 40.14 102.96
C TYR A 98 9.29 40.11 101.51
N ARG A 99 8.64 40.84 100.59
CA ARG A 99 9.12 40.98 99.20
C ARG A 99 10.43 41.76 99.09
N ALA A 100 10.61 42.80 99.90
CA ALA A 100 11.87 43.53 99.98
C ALA A 100 13.01 42.64 100.52
N TRP A 101 12.72 41.80 101.52
CA TRP A 101 13.65 40.79 102.05
C TRP A 101 13.95 39.69 101.02
N GLN A 102 12.95 39.16 100.33
CA GLN A 102 13.10 38.17 99.26
C GLN A 102 14.01 38.71 98.14
N ASN A 103 13.77 39.94 97.68
CA ASN A 103 14.55 40.59 96.62
C ASN A 103 15.95 41.04 97.09
N SER A 104 16.12 41.43 98.35
CA SER A 104 17.40 41.94 98.89
C SER A 104 18.29 40.83 99.46
N SER A 105 17.71 39.75 99.99
CA SER A 105 18.43 38.60 100.52
C SER A 105 19.33 38.00 99.44
N VAL A 106 20.56 37.68 99.82
CA VAL A 106 21.52 37.03 98.92
C VAL A 106 21.12 35.58 98.68
N ASP A 107 20.60 34.90 99.71
CA ASP A 107 20.31 33.46 99.65
C ASP A 107 18.96 33.15 99.01
N ALA A 108 17.96 34.03 99.16
CA ALA A 108 16.72 33.92 98.38
C ALA A 108 17.00 34.04 96.87
N ARG A 109 17.82 35.01 96.46
CA ARG A 109 18.25 35.19 95.07
C ARG A 109 19.11 34.04 94.54
N LYS A 110 19.88 33.34 95.38
CA LYS A 110 20.55 32.08 95.00
C LYS A 110 19.53 31.00 94.69
N LEU A 111 18.60 30.73 95.60
CA LEU A 111 17.57 29.69 95.43
C LEU A 111 16.67 29.95 94.22
N GLU A 112 16.32 31.21 93.94
CA GLU A 112 15.57 31.58 92.74
C GLU A 112 16.40 31.43 91.45
N SER A 113 17.69 31.76 91.50
CA SER A 113 18.63 31.53 90.38
C SER A 113 18.89 30.05 90.13
N GLU A 114 18.99 29.24 91.19
CA GLU A 114 19.14 27.78 91.11
C GLU A 114 17.88 27.15 90.51
N ARG A 115 16.69 27.49 91.01
CA ARG A 115 15.40 27.06 90.44
C ARG A 115 15.24 27.50 88.98
N LEU A 116 15.67 28.71 88.62
CA LEU A 116 15.63 29.19 87.24
C LEU A 116 16.63 28.44 86.36
N GLN A 117 17.83 28.15 86.86
CA GLN A 117 18.81 27.32 86.15
C GLN A 117 18.31 25.88 85.97
N GLU A 118 17.64 25.29 86.96
CA GLU A 118 17.00 23.98 86.85
C GLU A 118 15.90 23.99 85.79
N PHE A 119 15.03 25.01 85.79
CA PHE A 119 13.99 25.17 84.77
C PHE A 119 14.56 25.40 83.35
N VAL A 120 15.63 26.18 83.22
CA VAL A 120 16.33 26.37 81.93
C VAL A 120 17.00 25.07 81.49
N ARG A 121 17.62 24.30 82.40
CA ARG A 121 18.21 22.99 82.11
C ARG A 121 17.14 21.97 81.70
N SER A 122 15.99 21.92 82.38
CA SER A 122 14.89 21.04 81.99
C SER A 122 14.32 21.44 80.63
N ALA A 123 14.01 22.73 80.41
CA ALA A 123 13.53 23.22 79.12
C ALA A 123 14.52 22.99 77.96
N TRP A 124 15.83 22.99 78.22
CA TRP A 124 16.86 22.60 77.25
C TRP A 124 16.90 21.09 77.00
N LEU A 125 16.70 20.25 78.01
CA LEU A 125 16.57 18.80 77.86
C LEU A 125 15.28 18.44 77.10
N ASP A 126 14.17 19.10 77.40
CA ASP A 126 12.89 18.97 76.70
C ASP A 126 13.00 19.43 75.24
N GLN A 127 13.64 20.58 74.99
CA GLN A 127 13.91 21.05 73.62
C GLN A 127 14.83 20.07 72.86
N ARG A 128 15.85 19.49 73.52
CA ARG A 128 16.70 18.46 72.91
C ARG A 128 15.91 17.20 72.60
N GLY A 129 15.08 16.72 73.53
CA GLY A 129 14.21 15.56 73.35
C GLY A 129 13.21 15.77 72.21
N TRP A 130 12.59 16.95 72.13
CA TRP A 130 11.70 17.33 71.04
C TRP A 130 12.43 17.37 69.68
N ARG A 131 13.62 18.00 69.60
CA ARG A 131 14.43 18.01 68.37
C ARG A 131 14.85 16.60 67.92
N GLU A 132 15.13 15.71 68.87
CA GLU A 132 15.50 14.33 68.58
C GLU A 132 14.28 13.52 68.09
N GLN A 133 13.11 13.65 68.73
CA GLN A 133 11.85 13.06 68.24
C GLN A 133 11.45 13.60 66.86
N GLU A 134 11.65 14.89 66.63
CA GLU A 134 11.38 15.56 65.35
C GLU A 134 12.33 15.07 64.24
N ARG A 135 13.62 14.83 64.55
CA ARG A 135 14.56 14.13 63.65
C ARG A 135 14.08 12.71 63.34
N MET A 136 13.80 11.91 64.37
CA MET A 136 13.35 10.51 64.20
C MET A 136 12.06 10.39 63.37
N LYS A 137 11.16 11.39 63.42
CA LYS A 137 9.99 11.45 62.54
C LYS A 137 10.39 11.73 61.09
N ARG A 138 11.24 12.74 60.84
CA ARG A 138 11.69 13.09 59.49
C ARG A 138 12.44 11.95 58.84
N GLU A 139 13.34 11.29 59.56
CA GLU A 139 14.02 10.07 59.08
C GLU A 139 13.00 8.95 58.75
N GLN A 140 11.92 8.80 59.53
CA GLN A 140 10.85 7.84 59.23
C GLN A 140 9.93 8.25 58.08
N GLU A 141 9.79 9.55 57.80
CA GLU A 141 9.03 10.09 56.66
C GLU A 141 9.86 10.01 55.37
N GLU A 142 11.14 10.35 55.41
CA GLU A 142 12.13 10.14 54.36
C GLU A 142 12.20 8.65 53.98
N LEU A 143 12.35 7.74 54.96
CA LEU A 143 12.33 6.28 54.76
C LEU A 143 10.97 5.71 54.31
N ARG A 144 9.89 6.51 54.26
CA ARG A 144 8.62 6.14 53.60
C ARG A 144 8.60 6.65 52.16
N ILE A 145 8.94 7.93 51.96
CA ILE A 145 9.02 8.58 50.64
C ILE A 145 10.02 7.82 49.74
N GLU A 146 11.17 7.39 50.26
CA GLU A 146 12.13 6.55 49.52
C GLU A 146 11.51 5.22 49.08
N LYS A 147 10.76 4.53 49.95
CA LYS A 147 10.11 3.25 49.62
C LYS A 147 8.97 3.41 48.64
N GLU A 148 8.17 4.46 48.79
CA GLU A 148 7.11 4.81 47.84
C GLU A 148 7.71 5.15 46.46
N ALA A 149 8.83 5.88 46.41
CA ALA A 149 9.58 6.12 45.18
C ALA A 149 10.19 4.83 44.59
N GLU A 150 10.75 3.93 45.41
CA GLU A 150 11.21 2.61 44.95
C GLU A 150 10.08 1.77 44.36
N GLU A 151 8.90 1.77 45.00
CA GLU A 151 7.73 1.07 44.48
C GLU A 151 7.22 1.69 43.18
N ILE A 152 7.22 3.02 43.04
CA ILE A 152 6.89 3.70 41.79
C ILE A 152 7.87 3.27 40.68
N ARG A 153 9.19 3.34 40.90
CA ARG A 153 10.19 2.87 39.92
C ARG A 153 9.97 1.41 39.52
N ARG A 154 9.76 0.51 40.49
CA ARG A 154 9.49 -0.92 40.22
C ARG A 154 8.20 -1.13 39.42
N ARG A 155 7.16 -0.34 39.67
CA ARG A 155 5.89 -0.38 38.91
C ARG A 155 6.06 0.18 37.49
N GLU A 156 6.95 1.15 37.30
CA GLU A 156 7.30 1.73 35.98
C GLU A 156 8.15 0.74 35.17
N GLU A 157 9.25 0.23 35.73
CA GLU A 157 10.06 -0.84 35.12
C GLU A 157 9.21 -2.06 34.73
N ALA A 158 8.24 -2.46 35.58
CA ALA A 158 7.36 -3.58 35.29
C ALA A 158 6.34 -3.28 34.17
N LYS A 159 5.94 -2.02 33.97
CA LYS A 159 5.12 -1.60 32.81
C LYS A 159 5.96 -1.58 31.54
N GLU A 160 7.18 -1.04 31.60
CA GLU A 160 8.09 -0.99 30.45
C GLU A 160 8.45 -2.38 29.95
N ARG A 161 8.77 -3.33 30.86
CA ARG A 161 9.02 -4.74 30.52
C ARG A 161 7.81 -5.38 29.84
N ARG A 162 6.61 -5.23 30.39
CA ARG A 162 5.36 -5.73 29.77
C ARG A 162 5.09 -5.12 28.40
N LEU A 163 5.35 -3.83 28.22
CA LEU A 163 5.19 -3.15 26.93
C LEU A 163 6.23 -3.63 25.90
N ALA A 164 7.46 -3.93 26.35
CA ALA A 164 8.50 -4.51 25.51
C ALA A 164 8.17 -5.96 25.11
N GLU A 165 7.70 -6.78 26.07
CA GLU A 165 7.20 -8.14 25.86
C GLU A 165 6.05 -8.15 24.83
N GLN A 166 5.01 -7.33 25.02
CA GLN A 166 3.90 -7.19 24.06
C GLN A 166 4.35 -6.70 22.68
N LYS A 167 5.32 -5.79 22.60
CA LYS A 167 5.90 -5.35 21.32
C LYS A 167 6.69 -6.46 20.63
N GLN A 168 7.37 -7.32 21.38
CA GLN A 168 8.05 -8.50 20.84
C GLN A 168 7.02 -9.55 20.36
N GLU A 169 6.01 -9.88 21.16
CA GLU A 169 4.95 -10.83 20.79
C GLU A 169 4.27 -10.43 19.46
N LYS A 170 3.90 -9.15 19.30
CA LYS A 170 3.31 -8.64 18.06
C LYS A 170 4.28 -8.66 16.87
N ARG A 171 5.57 -8.36 17.09
CA ARG A 171 6.61 -8.51 16.05
C ARG A 171 6.77 -9.96 15.61
N GLU A 172 6.75 -10.90 16.54
CA GLU A 172 6.80 -12.33 16.24
C GLU A 172 5.53 -12.84 15.54
N GLN A 173 4.36 -12.26 15.81
CA GLN A 173 3.12 -12.54 15.08
C GLN A 173 3.23 -12.08 13.63
N TYR A 174 3.57 -10.81 13.39
CA TYR A 174 3.75 -10.27 12.04
C TYR A 174 4.89 -10.95 11.27
N GLN A 175 5.97 -11.37 11.93
CA GLN A 175 7.00 -12.20 11.27
C GLN A 175 6.42 -13.54 10.79
N LYS A 176 5.61 -14.23 11.60
CA LYS A 176 4.98 -15.51 11.22
C LYS A 176 3.96 -15.32 10.10
N GLU A 177 3.30 -14.18 10.01
CA GLU A 177 2.40 -13.81 8.90
C GLU A 177 3.17 -13.51 7.61
N LEU A 178 4.24 -12.71 7.69
CA LEU A 178 5.16 -12.45 6.57
C LEU A 178 5.83 -13.73 6.06
N GLU A 179 6.22 -14.65 6.94
CA GLU A 179 6.76 -15.97 6.56
C GLU A 179 5.72 -16.84 5.83
N GLN A 180 4.43 -16.74 6.18
CA GLN A 180 3.34 -17.41 5.47
C GLN A 180 3.08 -16.76 4.10
N GLN A 181 3.08 -15.42 4.01
CA GLN A 181 2.96 -14.68 2.75
C GLN A 181 4.14 -14.99 1.81
N LEU A 182 5.37 -15.06 2.32
CA LEU A 182 6.57 -15.48 1.59
C LEU A 182 6.56 -16.96 1.18
N GLN A 183 5.79 -17.82 1.85
CA GLN A 183 5.55 -19.19 1.40
C GLN A 183 4.46 -19.25 0.33
N PHE A 184 3.41 -18.44 0.43
CA PHE A 184 2.38 -18.31 -0.61
C PHE A 184 2.99 -17.85 -1.93
N MET A 185 3.70 -16.72 -1.95
CA MET A 185 4.32 -16.18 -3.17
C MET A 185 5.32 -17.16 -3.82
N ARG A 186 5.93 -18.06 -3.06
CA ARG A 186 6.78 -19.13 -3.61
C ARG A 186 5.98 -20.24 -4.31
N ARG A 187 4.81 -20.61 -3.78
CA ARG A 187 3.89 -21.59 -4.40
C ARG A 187 3.31 -21.00 -5.68
N GLU A 188 2.80 -19.78 -5.59
CA GLU A 188 2.29 -19.00 -6.71
C GLU A 188 3.35 -18.84 -7.82
N ALA A 189 4.62 -18.58 -7.46
CA ALA A 189 5.72 -18.51 -8.43
C ALA A 189 6.02 -19.88 -9.09
N SER A 190 5.94 -21.00 -8.36
CA SER A 190 6.04 -22.34 -8.98
C SER A 190 4.84 -22.68 -9.87
N GLU A 191 3.62 -22.30 -9.48
CA GLU A 191 2.39 -22.55 -10.23
C GLU A 191 2.36 -21.71 -11.52
N ARG A 192 2.77 -20.43 -11.45
CA ARG A 192 3.02 -19.58 -12.63
C ARG A 192 4.10 -20.18 -13.55
N ALA A 193 5.15 -20.80 -13.00
CA ALA A 193 6.17 -21.49 -13.81
C ALA A 193 5.63 -22.76 -14.48
N GLU A 194 4.79 -23.54 -13.80
CA GLU A 194 4.11 -24.71 -14.38
C GLU A 194 3.13 -24.30 -15.49
N LEU A 195 2.34 -23.23 -15.28
CA LEU A 195 1.44 -22.66 -16.30
C LEU A 195 2.19 -22.11 -17.52
N SER A 196 3.40 -21.55 -17.32
CA SER A 196 4.29 -21.16 -18.41
C SER A 196 4.75 -22.37 -19.24
N VAL A 197 5.24 -23.42 -18.56
CA VAL A 197 5.63 -24.69 -19.21
C VAL A 197 4.44 -25.38 -19.91
N LEU A 198 3.21 -25.20 -19.41
CA LEU A 198 1.99 -25.64 -20.09
C LEU A 198 1.68 -24.79 -21.34
N ALA A 199 1.90 -23.47 -21.29
CA ALA A 199 1.75 -22.59 -22.47
C ALA A 199 2.77 -22.91 -23.58
N GLU A 200 4.01 -23.23 -23.23
CA GLU A 200 5.01 -23.73 -24.19
C GLU A 200 4.55 -25.04 -24.85
N LYS A 201 4.04 -26.00 -24.06
CA LYS A 201 3.51 -27.27 -24.60
C LYS A 201 2.31 -27.03 -25.54
N LEU A 202 1.35 -26.21 -25.13
CA LEU A 202 0.16 -25.90 -25.95
C LEU A 202 0.48 -25.11 -27.22
N SER A 203 1.43 -24.17 -27.17
CA SER A 203 1.87 -23.44 -28.38
C SER A 203 2.68 -24.32 -29.34
N ALA A 204 3.50 -25.24 -28.82
CA ALA A 204 4.18 -26.27 -29.61
C ALA A 204 3.19 -27.26 -30.25
N GLU A 205 2.15 -27.70 -29.54
CA GLU A 205 1.07 -28.51 -30.12
C GLU A 205 0.28 -27.76 -31.19
N ARG A 206 -0.08 -26.49 -30.96
CA ARG A 206 -0.78 -25.66 -31.95
C ARG A 206 0.03 -25.52 -33.24
N SER A 207 1.34 -25.31 -33.11
CA SER A 207 2.26 -25.24 -34.25
C SER A 207 2.36 -26.58 -35.02
N ARG A 208 2.32 -27.71 -34.31
CA ARG A 208 2.29 -29.06 -34.91
C ARG A 208 0.97 -29.33 -35.65
N LEU A 209 -0.16 -28.87 -35.13
CA LEU A 209 -1.47 -29.03 -35.79
C LEU A 209 -1.58 -28.16 -37.05
N LEU A 210 -1.14 -26.90 -36.99
CA LEU A 210 -1.11 -26.00 -38.15
C LEU A 210 -0.22 -26.57 -39.25
N THR A 211 1.03 -26.94 -38.94
CA THR A 211 1.92 -27.55 -39.93
C THR A 211 1.40 -28.88 -40.47
N ALA A 212 0.67 -29.69 -39.68
CA ALA A 212 0.00 -30.88 -40.19
C ALA A 212 -1.15 -30.54 -41.17
N ALA A 213 -1.94 -29.51 -40.88
CA ALA A 213 -3.00 -29.01 -41.77
C ALA A 213 -2.44 -28.42 -43.07
N ASP A 214 -1.36 -27.63 -43.00
CA ASP A 214 -0.70 -27.04 -44.17
C ASP A 214 -0.12 -28.13 -45.09
N ASN A 215 0.62 -29.09 -44.52
CA ASN A 215 1.10 -30.26 -45.26
C ASN A 215 -0.06 -31.05 -45.89
N ARG A 216 -1.20 -31.18 -45.19
CA ARG A 216 -2.40 -31.84 -45.71
C ARG A 216 -3.03 -31.09 -46.88
N GLN A 217 -3.07 -29.75 -46.84
CA GLN A 217 -3.55 -28.91 -47.95
C GLN A 217 -2.61 -28.98 -49.16
N GLN A 218 -1.29 -28.91 -48.95
CA GLN A 218 -0.29 -29.05 -50.02
C GLN A 218 -0.41 -30.40 -50.73
N LEU A 219 -0.60 -31.49 -49.97
CA LEU A 219 -0.85 -32.82 -50.53
C LEU A 219 -2.16 -32.90 -51.32
N LEU A 220 -3.23 -32.19 -50.92
CA LEU A 220 -4.47 -32.08 -51.70
C LEU A 220 -4.28 -31.28 -52.98
N ALA A 221 -3.57 -30.15 -52.94
CA ALA A 221 -3.24 -29.35 -54.12
C ALA A 221 -2.40 -30.17 -55.13
N ALA A 222 -1.38 -30.88 -54.65
CA ALA A 222 -0.56 -31.77 -55.48
C ALA A 222 -1.38 -32.92 -56.09
N ARG A 223 -2.36 -33.49 -55.39
CA ARG A 223 -3.31 -34.47 -55.95
C ARG A 223 -4.18 -33.86 -57.05
N LYS A 224 -4.77 -32.69 -56.81
CA LYS A 224 -5.59 -31.95 -57.79
C LYS A 224 -4.78 -31.61 -59.06
N HIS A 225 -3.53 -31.17 -58.92
CA HIS A 225 -2.65 -30.92 -60.07
C HIS A 225 -2.37 -32.22 -60.85
N ARG A 226 -2.16 -33.36 -60.18
CA ARG A 226 -1.95 -34.66 -60.84
C ARG A 226 -3.21 -35.17 -61.55
N SER A 227 -4.41 -34.95 -61.03
CA SER A 227 -5.66 -35.34 -61.72
C SER A 227 -5.94 -34.44 -62.93
N LEU A 228 -5.71 -33.13 -62.81
CA LEU A 228 -5.77 -32.21 -63.96
C LEU A 228 -4.80 -32.62 -65.08
N ALA A 229 -3.54 -32.94 -64.74
CA ALA A 229 -2.54 -33.39 -65.72
C ALA A 229 -2.97 -34.68 -66.45
N LYS A 230 -3.62 -35.64 -65.76
CA LYS A 230 -4.21 -36.84 -66.40
C LYS A 230 -5.33 -36.46 -67.40
N CYS A 231 -6.19 -35.52 -67.04
CA CYS A 231 -7.26 -35.04 -67.92
C CYS A 231 -6.70 -34.32 -69.17
N TRP A 232 -5.63 -33.52 -69.01
CA TRP A 232 -4.95 -32.88 -70.13
C TRP A 232 -4.32 -33.92 -71.07
N LEU A 233 -3.67 -34.96 -70.54
CA LEU A 233 -3.12 -36.05 -71.35
C LEU A 233 -4.19 -36.75 -72.21
N ARG A 234 -5.36 -37.04 -71.63
CA ARG A 234 -6.53 -37.56 -72.37
C ARG A 234 -7.00 -36.60 -73.48
N GLN A 235 -7.07 -35.30 -73.20
CA GLN A 235 -7.44 -34.30 -74.22
C GLN A 235 -6.41 -34.21 -75.36
N HIS A 236 -5.12 -34.31 -75.06
CA HIS A 236 -4.07 -34.36 -76.09
C HIS A 236 -4.17 -35.64 -76.93
N HIS A 237 -4.46 -36.79 -76.30
CA HIS A 237 -4.68 -38.05 -77.01
C HIS A 237 -5.87 -37.99 -77.98
N LEU A 238 -7.02 -37.47 -77.54
CA LEU A 238 -8.18 -37.27 -78.41
C LEU A 238 -7.88 -36.29 -79.58
N LYS A 239 -7.07 -35.25 -79.34
CA LYS A 239 -6.62 -34.33 -80.40
C LYS A 239 -5.68 -35.00 -81.42
N LEU A 240 -4.86 -35.97 -81.01
CA LEU A 240 -4.03 -36.75 -81.93
C LEU A 240 -4.90 -37.63 -82.85
N ILE A 241 -5.90 -38.33 -82.30
CA ILE A 241 -6.88 -39.11 -83.07
C ILE A 241 -7.66 -38.20 -84.03
N GLN A 242 -8.11 -37.02 -83.57
CA GLN A 242 -8.81 -36.06 -84.42
C GLN A 242 -7.91 -35.53 -85.55
N ARG A 243 -6.61 -35.31 -85.29
CA ARG A 243 -5.68 -34.83 -86.32
C ARG A 243 -5.32 -35.91 -87.34
N SER A 244 -5.08 -37.15 -86.93
CA SER A 244 -4.84 -38.25 -87.88
C SER A 244 -6.08 -38.52 -88.73
N ALA A 245 -7.28 -38.44 -88.15
CA ALA A 245 -8.56 -38.50 -88.87
C ALA A 245 -8.85 -37.27 -89.78
N GLN A 246 -8.10 -36.18 -89.63
CA GLN A 246 -8.07 -35.09 -90.62
C GLN A 246 -7.04 -35.40 -91.71
N VAL A 247 -5.79 -35.76 -91.35
CA VAL A 247 -4.73 -36.10 -92.32
C VAL A 247 -5.14 -37.26 -93.25
N MET A 248 -5.88 -38.25 -92.75
CA MET A 248 -6.45 -39.33 -93.55
C MET A 248 -7.54 -38.88 -94.54
N ARG A 249 -8.20 -37.74 -94.29
CA ARG A 249 -9.11 -37.09 -95.26
C ARG A 249 -8.33 -36.20 -96.23
N ASP A 250 -7.40 -35.40 -95.72
CA ASP A 250 -6.48 -34.58 -96.53
C ASP A 250 -5.81 -35.45 -97.63
N ILE A 251 -5.25 -36.61 -97.26
CA ILE A 251 -4.65 -37.60 -98.18
C ILE A 251 -5.68 -38.23 -99.14
N ALA A 252 -6.92 -38.43 -98.72
CA ALA A 252 -7.96 -38.99 -99.60
C ALA A 252 -8.45 -37.97 -100.64
N GLU A 253 -8.52 -36.69 -100.27
CA GLU A 253 -8.80 -35.57 -101.17
C GLU A 253 -7.66 -35.42 -102.19
N ASP A 254 -6.39 -35.42 -101.74
CA ASP A 254 -5.20 -35.44 -102.62
C ASP A 254 -5.22 -36.63 -103.60
N GLN A 255 -5.53 -37.84 -103.11
CA GLN A 255 -5.65 -39.03 -103.96
C GLN A 255 -6.77 -38.88 -105.00
N SER A 256 -7.88 -38.21 -104.68
CA SER A 256 -8.94 -37.94 -105.64
C SER A 256 -8.53 -36.92 -106.71
N VAL A 257 -7.73 -35.90 -106.36
CA VAL A 257 -7.18 -34.93 -107.31
C VAL A 257 -6.18 -35.60 -108.26
N VAL A 258 -5.27 -36.43 -107.73
CA VAL A 258 -4.32 -37.20 -108.56
C VAL A 258 -5.06 -38.14 -109.53
N GLN A 259 -6.16 -38.79 -109.10
CA GLN A 259 -6.99 -39.60 -109.98
C GLN A 259 -7.71 -38.78 -111.06
N GLN A 260 -8.23 -37.59 -110.75
CA GLN A 260 -8.83 -36.69 -111.74
C GLN A 260 -7.78 -36.23 -112.77
N LEU A 261 -6.57 -35.89 -112.33
CA LEU A 261 -5.44 -35.53 -113.21
C LEU A 261 -5.01 -36.70 -114.11
N GLN A 262 -5.08 -37.95 -113.62
CA GLN A 262 -4.86 -39.15 -114.43
C GLN A 262 -5.97 -39.38 -115.48
N GLN A 263 -7.23 -39.04 -115.16
CA GLN A 263 -8.38 -39.17 -116.06
C GLN A 263 -8.40 -38.10 -117.16
N HIS A 264 -7.98 -36.87 -116.88
CA HIS A 264 -7.98 -35.75 -117.83
C HIS A 264 -6.83 -35.74 -118.86
N ARG A 265 -6.05 -36.84 -118.98
CA ARG A 265 -4.86 -36.90 -119.84
C ARG A 265 -5.22 -36.98 -121.34
N SER A 266 -5.07 -35.88 -122.06
CA SER A 266 -5.08 -35.85 -123.52
C SER A 266 -3.75 -36.35 -124.11
N SER A 267 -3.80 -36.98 -125.28
CA SER A 267 -2.86 -38.03 -125.71
C SER A 267 -1.50 -37.55 -126.27
N ALA A 268 -0.96 -36.40 -125.84
CA ALA A 268 0.21 -35.77 -126.47
C ALA A 268 1.49 -35.72 -125.58
N ALA A 269 1.37 -35.76 -124.25
CA ALA A 269 2.50 -35.59 -123.31
C ALA A 269 2.68 -36.81 -122.36
N ALA A 270 2.53 -38.02 -122.90
CA ALA A 270 2.09 -39.18 -122.12
C ALA A 270 3.14 -39.82 -121.17
N SER A 271 4.46 -39.68 -121.41
CA SER A 271 5.48 -40.42 -120.66
C SER A 271 5.90 -39.77 -119.34
N ALA A 272 6.59 -38.62 -119.37
CA ALA A 272 7.18 -37.99 -118.18
C ALA A 272 6.14 -37.71 -117.07
N GLN A 273 5.06 -37.00 -117.42
CA GLN A 273 3.93 -36.71 -116.52
C GLN A 273 3.21 -37.96 -116.02
N GLY A 274 3.37 -39.11 -116.68
CA GLY A 274 2.80 -40.39 -116.25
C GLY A 274 3.58 -40.96 -115.07
N ASN A 275 4.91 -40.96 -115.20
CA ASN A 275 5.82 -41.37 -114.14
C ASN A 275 5.70 -40.45 -112.91
N GLU A 276 5.53 -39.15 -113.12
CA GLU A 276 5.31 -38.15 -112.07
C GLU A 276 3.98 -38.38 -111.30
N LEU A 277 2.86 -38.55 -112.01
CA LEU A 277 1.56 -38.83 -111.38
C LEU A 277 1.52 -40.21 -110.69
N GLN A 278 2.21 -41.21 -111.23
CA GLN A 278 2.33 -42.54 -110.62
C GLN A 278 3.24 -42.51 -109.39
N TRP A 279 4.30 -41.71 -109.40
CA TRP A 279 5.14 -41.46 -108.21
C TRP A 279 4.36 -40.75 -107.11
N LEU A 280 3.58 -39.71 -107.44
CA LEU A 280 2.69 -39.03 -106.49
C LEU A 280 1.65 -40.00 -105.88
N GLN A 281 1.05 -40.88 -106.69
CA GLN A 281 0.14 -41.92 -106.22
C GLN A 281 0.81 -42.83 -105.18
N ASN A 282 2.02 -43.31 -105.48
CA ASN A 282 2.80 -44.18 -104.58
C ASN A 282 3.15 -43.46 -103.26
N VAL A 283 3.59 -42.21 -103.31
CA VAL A 283 3.92 -41.39 -102.12
C VAL A 283 2.68 -41.20 -101.24
N LEU A 284 1.52 -40.89 -101.84
CA LEU A 284 0.27 -40.76 -101.08
C LEU A 284 -0.15 -42.09 -100.42
N ASP A 285 0.01 -43.22 -101.10
CA ASP A 285 -0.27 -44.55 -100.52
C ASP A 285 0.77 -44.98 -99.47
N GLU A 286 2.01 -44.48 -99.49
CA GLU A 286 2.98 -44.65 -98.40
C GLU A 286 2.63 -43.78 -97.18
N HIS A 287 2.30 -42.51 -97.40
CA HIS A 287 1.83 -41.59 -96.35
C HIS A 287 0.57 -42.15 -95.65
N LYS A 288 -0.36 -42.72 -96.43
CA LYS A 288 -1.58 -43.39 -95.94
C LYS A 288 -1.28 -44.61 -95.06
N LYS A 289 -0.27 -45.43 -95.41
CA LYS A 289 0.17 -46.57 -94.59
C LYS A 289 0.81 -46.11 -93.28
N LEU A 290 1.64 -45.07 -93.32
CA LEU A 290 2.28 -44.49 -92.13
C LEU A 290 1.24 -43.89 -91.16
N GLU A 291 0.25 -43.16 -91.67
CA GLU A 291 -0.80 -42.57 -90.82
C GLU A 291 -1.74 -43.65 -90.25
N GLN A 292 -1.98 -44.75 -90.98
CA GLN A 292 -2.67 -45.94 -90.46
C GLN A 292 -1.88 -46.69 -89.37
N GLN A 293 -0.54 -46.63 -89.38
CA GLN A 293 0.28 -47.18 -88.30
C GLN A 293 0.16 -46.30 -87.04
N ARG A 294 0.32 -44.98 -87.18
CA ARG A 294 0.11 -44.00 -86.09
C ARG A 294 -1.29 -44.09 -85.47
N ALA A 295 -2.32 -44.23 -86.30
CA ALA A 295 -3.70 -44.41 -85.80
C ALA A 295 -3.84 -45.63 -84.88
N LYS A 296 -3.21 -46.77 -85.24
CA LYS A 296 -3.21 -47.99 -84.42
C LYS A 296 -2.35 -47.86 -83.16
N GLU A 297 -1.23 -47.14 -83.24
CA GLU A 297 -0.44 -46.76 -82.06
C GLU A 297 -1.27 -45.92 -81.07
N TYR A 298 -2.18 -45.08 -81.56
CA TYR A 298 -3.12 -44.34 -80.72
C TYR A 298 -4.23 -45.25 -80.16
N GLU A 299 -4.89 -46.07 -80.98
CA GLU A 299 -5.92 -47.03 -80.52
C GLU A 299 -5.42 -47.97 -79.41
N PHE A 300 -4.15 -48.37 -79.44
CA PHE A 300 -3.58 -49.29 -78.45
C PHE A 300 -3.24 -48.64 -77.09
N LEU A 301 -3.25 -47.31 -76.97
CA LEU A 301 -2.85 -46.61 -75.74
C LEU A 301 -3.93 -46.60 -74.64
N PHE A 302 -5.21 -46.67 -75.01
CA PHE A 302 -6.35 -46.67 -74.07
C PHE A 302 -7.48 -47.57 -74.56
N SER A 303 -7.48 -48.84 -74.16
CA SER A 303 -8.59 -49.75 -74.45
C SER A 303 -9.84 -49.35 -73.65
N GLU A 304 -10.97 -49.17 -74.35
CA GLU A 304 -12.22 -48.65 -73.75
C GLU A 304 -12.73 -49.48 -72.56
N GLU A 305 -12.47 -50.78 -72.55
CA GLU A 305 -12.86 -51.68 -71.45
C GLU A 305 -12.07 -51.38 -70.17
N ALA A 306 -10.78 -51.04 -70.29
CA ALA A 306 -9.97 -50.57 -69.17
C ALA A 306 -10.46 -49.20 -68.69
N GLU A 307 -10.90 -48.31 -69.58
CA GLU A 307 -11.49 -47.02 -69.20
C GLU A 307 -12.82 -47.18 -68.45
N ARG A 308 -13.74 -48.04 -68.92
CA ARG A 308 -15.03 -48.28 -68.25
C ARG A 308 -14.87 -48.95 -66.88
N LEU A 309 -13.89 -49.84 -66.73
CA LEU A 309 -13.54 -50.40 -65.41
C LEU A 309 -12.81 -49.39 -64.52
N TRP A 310 -11.97 -48.52 -65.09
CA TRP A 310 -11.33 -47.43 -64.35
C TRP A 310 -12.36 -46.46 -63.79
N GLN A 311 -13.32 -46.00 -64.60
CA GLN A 311 -14.35 -45.03 -64.18
C GLN A 311 -15.12 -45.51 -62.94
N ARG A 312 -15.64 -46.75 -62.96
CA ARG A 312 -16.35 -47.35 -61.82
C ARG A 312 -15.47 -47.51 -60.56
N ARG A 313 -14.15 -47.64 -60.70
CA ARG A 313 -13.22 -47.72 -59.57
C ARG A 313 -12.80 -46.34 -59.07
N GLU A 314 -12.62 -45.37 -59.96
CA GLU A 314 -12.39 -43.97 -59.62
C GLU A 314 -13.57 -43.43 -58.79
N GLU A 315 -14.83 -43.67 -59.21
CA GLU A 315 -16.03 -43.30 -58.44
C GLU A 315 -16.02 -43.83 -57.00
N GLN A 316 -15.67 -45.12 -56.82
CA GLN A 316 -15.53 -45.74 -55.50
C GLN A 316 -14.39 -45.10 -54.69
N TRP A 317 -13.21 -44.91 -55.30
CA TRP A 317 -12.06 -44.28 -54.64
C TRP A 317 -12.29 -42.81 -54.29
N GLN A 318 -13.08 -42.07 -55.07
CA GLN A 318 -13.50 -40.71 -54.75
C GLN A 318 -14.44 -40.67 -53.54
N GLN A 319 -15.41 -41.60 -53.44
CA GLN A 319 -16.26 -41.72 -52.24
C GLN A 319 -15.43 -42.08 -51.00
N GLU A 320 -14.51 -43.04 -51.11
CA GLU A 320 -13.58 -43.37 -50.03
C GLU A 320 -12.64 -42.20 -49.69
N GLU A 321 -12.15 -41.44 -50.67
CA GLU A 321 -11.30 -40.27 -50.42
C GLU A 321 -12.10 -39.13 -49.74
N GLN A 322 -13.35 -38.91 -50.10
CA GLN A 322 -14.25 -37.98 -49.41
C GLN A 322 -14.48 -38.39 -47.96
N ALA A 323 -14.78 -39.67 -47.69
CA ALA A 323 -14.92 -40.18 -46.33
C ALA A 323 -13.62 -40.05 -45.50
N ARG A 324 -12.46 -40.36 -46.11
CA ARG A 324 -11.13 -40.17 -45.49
C ARG A 324 -10.75 -38.69 -45.32
N GLN A 325 -11.29 -37.78 -46.13
CA GLN A 325 -11.12 -36.33 -45.97
C GLN A 325 -11.97 -35.81 -44.80
N ALA A 326 -13.26 -36.15 -44.75
CA ALA A 326 -14.17 -35.77 -43.67
C ALA A 326 -13.69 -36.25 -42.30
N LEU A 327 -13.34 -37.53 -42.16
CA LEU A 327 -12.83 -38.10 -40.91
C LEU A 327 -11.53 -37.42 -40.43
N LEU A 328 -10.62 -37.08 -41.35
CA LEU A 328 -9.38 -36.39 -40.95
C LEU A 328 -9.65 -34.94 -40.54
N GLN A 329 -10.62 -34.27 -41.18
CA GLN A 329 -11.05 -32.94 -40.78
C GLN A 329 -11.69 -32.97 -39.39
N GLU A 330 -12.60 -33.91 -39.11
CA GLU A 330 -13.20 -34.12 -37.79
C GLU A 330 -12.14 -34.33 -36.70
N VAL A 331 -11.08 -35.11 -36.99
CA VAL A 331 -9.96 -35.32 -36.07
C VAL A 331 -9.12 -34.05 -35.84
N LEU A 332 -8.92 -33.22 -36.86
CA LEU A 332 -8.22 -31.94 -36.74
C LEU A 332 -9.06 -30.92 -35.95
N ASP A 333 -10.33 -30.76 -36.31
CA ASP A 333 -11.27 -29.83 -35.68
C ASP A 333 -11.49 -30.22 -34.20
N GLY A 334 -11.67 -31.51 -33.91
CA GLY A 334 -11.79 -32.03 -32.55
C GLY A 334 -10.51 -31.84 -31.71
N ARG A 335 -9.33 -32.01 -32.30
CA ARG A 335 -8.07 -31.72 -31.58
C ARG A 335 -7.82 -30.23 -31.41
N GLN A 336 -8.28 -29.39 -32.34
CA GLN A 336 -8.27 -27.94 -32.18
C GLN A 336 -9.20 -27.47 -31.05
N GLN A 337 -10.40 -28.07 -30.92
CA GLN A 337 -11.31 -27.82 -29.80
C GLN A 337 -10.70 -28.22 -28.45
N GLN A 338 -10.06 -29.40 -28.35
CA GLN A 338 -9.33 -29.81 -27.15
C GLN A 338 -8.21 -28.80 -26.79
N LEU A 339 -7.48 -28.30 -27.79
CA LEU A 339 -6.41 -27.33 -27.56
C LEU A 339 -6.97 -25.96 -27.13
N GLN A 340 -8.13 -25.55 -27.65
CA GLN A 340 -8.84 -24.35 -27.20
C GLN A 340 -9.32 -24.50 -25.75
N GLN A 341 -9.92 -25.64 -25.38
CA GLN A 341 -10.34 -25.95 -24.01
C GLN A 341 -9.17 -25.93 -23.01
N ASN A 342 -8.02 -26.48 -23.41
CA ASN A 342 -6.80 -26.42 -22.59
C ASN A 342 -6.24 -25.01 -22.46
N LEU A 343 -6.35 -24.16 -23.49
CA LEU A 343 -5.94 -22.76 -23.42
C LEU A 343 -6.88 -21.96 -22.49
N THR A 344 -8.20 -22.11 -22.59
CA THR A 344 -9.13 -21.42 -21.71
C THR A 344 -8.98 -21.87 -20.26
N ALA A 345 -8.83 -23.18 -20.00
CA ALA A 345 -8.56 -23.69 -18.66
C ALA A 345 -7.22 -23.18 -18.07
N LYS A 346 -6.22 -22.92 -18.92
CA LYS A 346 -4.95 -22.31 -18.52
C LYS A 346 -5.10 -20.82 -18.20
N GLN A 347 -5.90 -20.08 -18.97
CA GLN A 347 -6.22 -18.67 -18.69
C GLN A 347 -7.02 -18.55 -17.38
N GLU A 348 -8.06 -19.37 -17.21
CA GLU A 348 -8.83 -19.45 -15.96
C GLU A 348 -7.99 -19.84 -14.74
N ALA A 349 -6.79 -20.41 -14.91
CA ALA A 349 -5.86 -20.69 -13.81
C ALA A 349 -4.96 -19.47 -13.52
N GLU A 350 -4.51 -18.75 -14.55
CA GLU A 350 -3.80 -17.48 -14.39
C GLU A 350 -4.68 -16.43 -13.72
N ASP A 351 -5.92 -16.23 -14.19
CA ASP A 351 -6.88 -15.27 -13.62
C ASP A 351 -7.10 -15.50 -12.12
N LYS A 352 -7.08 -16.77 -11.67
CA LYS A 352 -7.21 -17.15 -10.25
C LYS A 352 -5.94 -16.84 -9.45
N LEU A 353 -4.76 -17.17 -9.97
CA LEU A 353 -3.49 -16.83 -9.31
C LEU A 353 -3.26 -15.31 -9.25
N GLU A 354 -3.70 -14.55 -10.25
CA GLU A 354 -3.64 -13.08 -10.21
C GLU A 354 -4.62 -12.52 -9.17
N ALA A 355 -5.84 -13.06 -9.06
CA ALA A 355 -6.78 -12.67 -8.01
C ALA A 355 -6.25 -12.99 -6.60
N GLU A 356 -5.76 -14.22 -6.36
CA GLU A 356 -5.20 -14.63 -5.06
C GLU A 356 -3.91 -13.85 -4.72
N GLY A 357 -3.07 -13.55 -5.72
CA GLY A 357 -1.88 -12.72 -5.57
C GLY A 357 -2.19 -11.28 -5.17
N LEU A 358 -3.24 -10.66 -5.75
CA LEU A 358 -3.75 -9.35 -5.31
C LEU A 358 -4.27 -9.40 -3.87
N ASP A 359 -5.03 -10.45 -3.54
CA ASP A 359 -5.57 -10.71 -2.21
C ASP A 359 -4.46 -10.86 -1.15
N VAL A 360 -3.28 -11.38 -1.53
CA VAL A 360 -2.10 -11.49 -0.65
C VAL A 360 -1.30 -10.20 -0.62
N ALA A 361 -1.16 -9.48 -1.74
CA ALA A 361 -0.51 -8.17 -1.78
C ALA A 361 -1.21 -7.14 -0.86
N GLU A 362 -2.55 -7.16 -0.78
CA GLU A 362 -3.28 -6.30 0.17
C GLU A 362 -2.98 -6.69 1.63
N LYS A 363 -2.87 -7.99 1.92
CA LYS A 363 -2.54 -8.49 3.27
C LYS A 363 -1.10 -8.15 3.67
N VAL A 364 -0.15 -8.18 2.73
CA VAL A 364 1.23 -7.69 2.94
C VAL A 364 1.21 -6.21 3.32
N ALA A 365 0.58 -5.36 2.50
CA ALA A 365 0.53 -3.91 2.76
C ALA A 365 -0.12 -3.55 4.10
N ARG A 366 -1.17 -4.28 4.51
CA ARG A 366 -1.81 -4.12 5.83
C ARG A 366 -0.86 -4.50 6.99
N VAL A 367 -0.08 -5.57 6.86
CA VAL A 367 0.91 -5.99 7.88
C VAL A 367 2.10 -5.03 7.94
N GLU A 368 2.58 -4.53 6.78
CA GLU A 368 3.61 -3.49 6.71
C GLU A 368 3.16 -2.20 7.42
N GLU A 369 1.93 -1.73 7.19
CA GLU A 369 1.41 -0.56 7.88
C GLU A 369 1.32 -0.78 9.40
N GLN A 370 0.87 -1.96 9.84
CA GLN A 370 0.78 -2.30 11.25
C GLN A 370 2.16 -2.39 11.94
N LEU A 371 3.17 -2.93 11.24
CA LEU A 371 4.56 -2.90 11.70
C LEU A 371 5.06 -1.46 11.87
N VAL A 372 4.89 -0.61 10.85
CA VAL A 372 5.29 0.81 10.91
C VAL A 372 4.60 1.54 12.08
N ARG A 373 3.30 1.29 12.32
CA ARG A 373 2.56 1.85 13.47
C ARG A 373 3.15 1.40 14.82
N LEU A 374 3.59 0.14 14.97
CA LEU A 374 4.26 -0.33 16.19
C LEU A 374 5.64 0.31 16.40
N GLU A 375 6.40 0.52 15.34
CA GLU A 375 7.76 1.08 15.40
C GLU A 375 7.75 2.59 15.70
N GLN A 376 6.79 3.33 15.12
CA GLN A 376 6.56 4.74 15.44
C GLN A 376 6.11 4.97 16.91
N GLY A 377 5.81 3.90 17.64
CA GLY A 377 5.48 3.98 19.07
C GLY A 377 4.10 4.54 19.36
N CYS A 378 3.25 4.70 18.33
CA CYS A 378 1.83 5.02 18.49
C CYS A 378 1.19 3.99 19.43
N ALA A 379 0.73 4.46 20.58
CA ALA A 379 -0.01 3.61 21.50
C ALA A 379 -1.29 3.11 20.82
N VAL A 380 -1.54 1.81 20.88
CA VAL A 380 -2.86 1.26 20.58
C VAL A 380 -3.79 1.78 21.67
N GLY A 381 -4.74 2.63 21.30
CA GLY A 381 -5.92 2.88 22.13
C GLY A 381 -6.81 1.64 22.10
N ASP A 382 -7.34 1.23 23.26
CA ASP A 382 -8.10 -0.02 23.41
C ASP A 382 -9.56 0.06 22.86
N ASP A 383 -9.77 0.82 21.79
CA ASP A 383 -11.09 1.19 21.23
C ASP A 383 -11.82 -0.01 20.55
N ASP A 384 -11.10 -1.06 20.16
CA ASP A 384 -11.66 -2.24 19.47
C ASP A 384 -12.46 -3.20 20.38
N THR A 385 -12.61 -2.89 21.67
CA THR A 385 -13.35 -3.75 22.63
C THR A 385 -14.87 -3.54 22.64
N ALA A 386 -15.43 -2.83 21.65
CA ALA A 386 -16.81 -2.34 21.66
C ALA A 386 -17.80 -3.03 20.67
N ILE A 387 -17.49 -4.18 20.06
CA ILE A 387 -18.37 -4.85 19.07
C ILE A 387 -18.68 -6.32 19.42
N THR A 388 -19.17 -6.61 20.63
CA THR A 388 -19.63 -7.97 21.02
C THR A 388 -20.89 -8.01 21.92
N SER A 389 -21.92 -7.18 21.68
CA SER A 389 -23.31 -7.53 22.07
C SER A 389 -24.43 -6.63 21.52
N VAL A 390 -25.11 -7.07 20.47
CA VAL A 390 -26.59 -7.03 20.34
C VAL A 390 -27.04 -8.24 19.50
N ALA A 391 -28.03 -9.00 19.97
CA ALA A 391 -28.70 -10.04 19.18
C ALA A 391 -30.21 -10.06 19.50
N GLY A 392 -31.05 -10.10 18.47
CA GLY A 392 -32.52 -9.91 18.56
C GLY A 392 -32.89 -8.41 18.57
N VAL A 393 -33.99 -7.96 17.95
CA VAL A 393 -35.25 -8.64 17.56
C VAL A 393 -35.66 -8.27 16.11
N ALA A 394 -36.65 -8.97 15.54
CA ALA A 394 -37.03 -8.94 14.12
C ALA A 394 -38.13 -7.91 13.73
N THR A 395 -38.69 -8.07 12.52
CA THR A 395 -39.80 -7.33 11.84
C THR A 395 -39.40 -6.03 11.11
N ALA A 396 -40.12 -5.57 10.07
CA ALA A 396 -40.88 -6.21 8.98
C ALA A 396 -41.37 -5.12 8.00
N GLY A 397 -41.44 -5.41 6.69
CA GLY A 397 -41.84 -4.42 5.67
C GLY A 397 -40.76 -3.35 5.39
N GLY A 398 -40.92 -2.49 4.38
CA GLY A 398 -41.99 -2.46 3.38
C GLY A 398 -42.00 -1.15 2.59
N ASP A 399 -41.52 -1.23 1.35
CA ASP A 399 -41.81 -0.37 0.18
C ASP A 399 -41.46 1.15 0.16
N ASP A 400 -41.12 1.58 -1.06
CA ASP A 400 -41.36 2.88 -1.70
C ASP A 400 -40.52 4.16 -1.47
N ILE A 401 -40.05 4.69 -2.63
CA ILE A 401 -40.10 6.10 -3.11
C ILE A 401 -39.11 7.14 -2.51
N ASP A 402 -38.34 7.93 -3.29
CA ASP A 402 -37.99 7.88 -4.73
C ASP A 402 -36.85 8.91 -5.09
N CYS A 403 -36.38 8.88 -6.34
CA CYS A 403 -35.91 10.01 -7.16
C CYS A 403 -34.64 10.83 -6.77
N LEU A 404 -33.55 10.65 -7.54
CA LEU A 404 -33.01 11.60 -8.57
C LEU A 404 -31.54 11.20 -8.89
N ASN A 405 -31.12 10.71 -10.07
CA ASN A 405 -31.29 11.11 -11.48
C ASN A 405 -30.18 12.03 -12.04
N ASN A 406 -29.20 11.42 -12.74
CA ASN A 406 -28.65 11.85 -14.03
C ASN A 406 -27.95 10.61 -14.66
N ASN A 407 -28.35 10.11 -15.83
CA ASN A 407 -28.00 10.57 -17.20
C ASN A 407 -26.48 10.43 -17.50
N ASN A 408 -26.01 9.80 -18.59
CA ASN A 408 -26.69 9.23 -19.77
C ASN A 408 -25.79 8.13 -20.43
N VAL A 409 -26.32 6.97 -20.90
CA VAL A 409 -26.75 6.66 -22.31
C VAL A 409 -25.58 6.69 -23.32
N VAL A 410 -25.30 5.74 -24.24
CA VAL A 410 -25.84 4.47 -24.81
C VAL A 410 -24.75 4.01 -25.83
N GLY A 411 -24.67 2.77 -26.34
CA GLY A 411 -25.57 1.63 -26.22
C GLY A 411 -25.04 0.32 -26.83
N ARG A 412 -25.91 -0.70 -26.80
CA ARG A 412 -25.75 -2.02 -27.44
C ARG A 412 -26.27 -1.99 -28.90
N ILE A 413 -26.40 -3.19 -29.51
CA ILE A 413 -27.05 -3.57 -30.79
C ILE A 413 -26.00 -3.86 -31.89
N LEU A 414 -25.94 -5.06 -32.50
CA LEU A 414 -26.73 -6.30 -32.31
C LEU A 414 -25.90 -7.55 -32.62
N ASN A 415 -26.42 -8.72 -32.23
CA ASN A 415 -25.93 -10.04 -32.65
C ASN A 415 -26.95 -10.66 -33.63
N ALA A 416 -26.51 -11.17 -34.76
CA ALA A 416 -27.32 -11.89 -35.74
C ALA A 416 -26.46 -12.94 -36.45
N GLY A 417 -26.96 -14.17 -36.59
CA GLY A 417 -26.17 -15.31 -37.06
C GLY A 417 -26.65 -15.92 -38.37
N ALA A 418 -25.86 -16.88 -38.85
CA ALA A 418 -26.17 -17.90 -39.85
C ALA A 418 -26.69 -17.45 -41.24
N SER A 419 -25.84 -17.58 -42.26
CA SER A 419 -26.03 -18.66 -43.23
C SER A 419 -24.72 -18.96 -43.96
N ALA A 420 -24.60 -20.17 -44.54
CA ALA A 420 -23.45 -20.57 -45.34
C ALA A 420 -23.76 -20.46 -46.84
N VAL A 421 -22.88 -19.79 -47.59
CA VAL A 421 -22.79 -19.93 -49.05
C VAL A 421 -21.31 -19.98 -49.44
N SER A 422 -20.92 -21.00 -50.19
CA SER A 422 -19.59 -21.15 -50.79
C SER A 422 -19.50 -20.41 -52.11
N PHE A 423 -18.44 -19.62 -52.35
CA PHE A 423 -17.95 -19.43 -53.72
C PHE A 423 -16.45 -19.14 -53.82
N SER A 424 -15.90 -19.52 -54.97
CA SER A 424 -14.51 -19.61 -55.40
C SER A 424 -13.67 -18.32 -55.34
N ASN A 425 -12.35 -18.49 -55.20
CA ASN A 425 -11.37 -17.57 -55.80
C ASN A 425 -11.60 -17.44 -57.32
N PRO A 426 -11.32 -16.26 -57.89
CA PRO A 426 -10.52 -16.13 -59.10
C PRO A 426 -9.08 -15.66 -58.77
N GLU A 427 -8.20 -15.73 -59.75
CA GLU A 427 -6.77 -15.39 -59.60
C GLU A 427 -6.50 -13.89 -59.84
N GLY A 428 -5.29 -13.46 -59.48
CA GLY A 428 -4.92 -12.06 -59.25
C GLY A 428 -5.00 -11.11 -60.44
N GLU A 429 -5.13 -9.83 -60.10
CA GLU A 429 -4.79 -8.71 -60.98
C GLU A 429 -4.01 -7.66 -60.17
N ASN A 430 -2.94 -7.11 -60.74
CA ASN A 430 -2.09 -6.13 -60.06
C ASN A 430 -2.69 -4.73 -60.18
N SER A 431 -3.17 -4.16 -59.06
CA SER A 431 -3.54 -2.73 -59.00
C SER A 431 -2.85 -2.03 -57.83
N LYS A 432 -1.86 -1.18 -58.14
CA LYS A 432 -1.35 -0.19 -57.18
C LYS A 432 -2.37 0.93 -57.02
N THR A 433 -3.07 0.93 -55.89
CA THR A 433 -3.89 2.07 -55.44
C THR A 433 -3.58 2.39 -53.97
N GLU A 434 -2.32 2.75 -53.72
CA GLU A 434 -1.94 3.43 -52.48
C GLU A 434 -2.63 4.81 -52.46
N GLY A 435 -3.52 5.02 -51.49
CA GLY A 435 -4.29 6.26 -51.38
C GLY A 435 -3.48 7.38 -50.72
N PRO A 436 -3.73 8.66 -51.06
CA PRO A 436 -2.95 9.82 -50.57
C PRO A 436 -3.08 10.10 -49.06
N LEU A 437 -3.81 9.26 -48.32
CA LEU A 437 -3.87 9.29 -46.86
C LEU A 437 -2.71 8.52 -46.20
N ASN A 438 -2.06 7.59 -46.90
CA ASN A 438 -0.99 6.77 -46.32
C ASN A 438 0.38 7.47 -46.37
N GLU A 439 0.69 8.21 -47.45
CA GLU A 439 1.96 8.97 -47.57
C GLU A 439 2.15 9.97 -46.43
N ALA A 440 1.09 10.65 -46.00
CA ALA A 440 1.16 11.58 -44.86
C ALA A 440 1.50 10.88 -43.54
N ALA A 441 0.92 9.70 -43.30
CA ALA A 441 1.24 8.89 -42.12
C ALA A 441 2.69 8.37 -42.19
N GLU A 442 3.11 7.83 -43.33
CA GLU A 442 4.50 7.41 -43.56
C GLU A 442 5.49 8.55 -43.42
N GLU A 443 5.18 9.76 -43.90
CA GLU A 443 6.02 10.94 -43.69
C GLU A 443 6.16 11.28 -42.21
N THR A 444 5.09 11.24 -41.41
CA THR A 444 5.20 11.47 -39.95
C THR A 444 6.05 10.38 -39.29
N HIS A 445 5.89 9.12 -39.68
CA HIS A 445 6.65 8.00 -39.14
C HIS A 445 8.14 8.07 -39.53
N ARG A 446 8.47 8.49 -40.76
CA ARG A 446 9.85 8.73 -41.23
C ARG A 446 10.49 9.92 -40.50
N LYS A 447 9.73 10.98 -40.22
CA LYS A 447 10.20 12.15 -39.45
C LYS A 447 10.50 11.77 -38.00
N GLU A 448 9.65 10.98 -37.35
CA GLU A 448 9.90 10.52 -35.98
C GLU A 448 11.05 9.50 -35.90
N ILE A 449 11.22 8.63 -36.91
CA ILE A 449 12.42 7.78 -37.02
C ILE A 449 13.70 8.63 -37.11
N ALA A 450 13.76 9.62 -38.01
CA ALA A 450 14.93 10.50 -38.15
C ALA A 450 15.22 11.33 -36.88
N ARG A 451 14.17 11.69 -36.13
CA ARG A 451 14.29 12.30 -34.80
C ARG A 451 14.87 11.33 -33.78
N LEU A 452 14.35 10.11 -33.70
CA LEU A 452 14.87 9.08 -32.79
C LEU A 452 16.31 8.67 -33.13
N GLU A 453 16.67 8.62 -34.41
CA GLU A 453 18.05 8.39 -34.87
C GLU A 453 18.99 9.54 -34.45
N THR A 454 18.54 10.79 -34.48
CA THR A 454 19.36 11.93 -34.02
C THR A 454 19.43 12.06 -32.50
N GLU A 455 18.37 11.70 -31.76
CA GLU A 455 18.40 11.56 -30.31
C GLU A 455 19.30 10.39 -29.87
N MET A 456 19.24 9.23 -30.55
CA MET A 456 20.18 8.13 -30.35
C MET A 456 21.62 8.53 -30.68
N ALA A 457 21.88 9.19 -31.81
CA ALA A 457 23.23 9.64 -32.17
C ALA A 457 23.81 10.63 -31.14
N ARG A 458 22.96 11.47 -30.54
CA ARG A 458 23.35 12.39 -29.46
C ARG A 458 23.68 11.67 -28.14
N LEU A 459 22.90 10.66 -27.77
CA LEU A 459 23.07 9.92 -26.50
C LEU A 459 24.18 8.84 -26.58
N TRP A 460 24.28 8.15 -27.71
CA TRP A 460 25.17 7.00 -27.90
C TRP A 460 26.42 7.33 -28.72
N GLY A 461 26.42 8.37 -29.56
CA GLY A 461 27.57 8.74 -30.40
C GLY A 461 28.92 8.88 -29.68
N PRO A 462 28.98 9.46 -28.46
CA PRO A 462 30.23 9.53 -27.68
C PRO A 462 30.69 8.17 -27.10
N LEU A 463 29.79 7.18 -27.01
CA LEU A 463 30.02 5.87 -26.38
C LEU A 463 30.17 4.75 -27.41
N TYR A 464 29.61 4.92 -28.62
CA TYR A 464 29.57 3.91 -29.67
C TYR A 464 30.79 4.02 -30.60
N GLN A 465 31.90 3.40 -30.19
CA GLN A 465 33.01 3.15 -31.12
C GLN A 465 32.57 2.13 -32.18
N GLN A 466 32.46 2.57 -33.44
CA GLN A 466 32.02 1.72 -34.54
C GLN A 466 33.00 0.54 -34.73
N PRO A 467 32.55 -0.72 -34.61
CA PRO A 467 33.45 -1.87 -34.68
C PRO A 467 34.11 -2.00 -36.05
N HIS A 468 35.45 -1.99 -36.08
CA HIS A 468 36.25 -2.15 -37.29
C HIS A 468 36.19 -3.60 -37.82
N TYR A 469 35.12 -3.92 -38.55
CA TYR A 469 35.02 -5.16 -39.32
C TYR A 469 35.98 -5.14 -40.51
N GLY A 470 37.25 -5.46 -40.24
CA GLY A 470 38.27 -5.62 -41.27
C GLY A 470 37.88 -6.71 -42.27
N ARG A 471 37.62 -6.33 -43.52
CA ARG A 471 37.29 -7.26 -44.62
C ARG A 471 38.48 -8.20 -44.89
N LYS A 472 38.52 -9.35 -44.21
CA LYS A 472 39.21 -10.52 -44.76
C LYS A 472 38.48 -10.92 -46.05
N LYS A 473 39.16 -10.83 -47.18
CA LYS A 473 38.72 -11.54 -48.38
C LYS A 473 38.72 -13.03 -48.05
N MET A 474 37.57 -13.68 -48.16
CA MET A 474 37.56 -15.08 -48.57
C MET A 474 37.57 -15.08 -50.10
N GLU A 475 38.49 -15.85 -50.66
CA GLU A 475 38.43 -16.28 -52.05
C GLU A 475 37.61 -17.58 -52.06
N TRP A 476 36.78 -17.77 -53.09
CA TRP A 476 35.82 -18.87 -53.23
C TRP A 476 36.42 -20.04 -54.01
#